data_AF-A0A1G8M3P1-F1
#
_entry.id   AF-A0A1G8M3P1-F1
#
_cell.length_a   1.000
_cell.length_b   1.000
_cell.length_c   1.000
_cell.angle_alpha   90.00
_cell.angle_beta   90.00
_cell.angle_gamma   90.00
#
_symmetry.space_group_name_H-M   'P 1'
#
loop_
_entity.id
_entity.type
_entity.pdbx_description
1 polymer ?
#
loop_
_entity_poly.entity_id
_entity_poly.type
_entity_poly.pdbx_seq_one_letter_code
_entity_poly.pdbx_strand_id
1 'polypeptide(L)'
;MSDLEHRYRRLLRLYPRDHRARHEEEMLGVLMAGAEPGRRRPHPRDAANLIGGAAAIRLRRPVSPHSLVWWRDAARVAAVLGPLVLLIHQFPSTVQELAMYVQRGPDPGVVSTGSVVEQALELLAYVAVTVLAWRDHRWLAAGLAWAGTIWLAVDTILPSSYDWRFSQLVPLGLLLLPYVAVAVLLTGTAHPRRGVGLVGRRKILIWSAVLMGATATIRLWAVTSGSALLLWEWVPLGLTAIICGMAARSPLGRRSIMLLAPVFLPVVLTAVVFVAMWSWLAEGSITGVMQAIVVMCAALAVFGITAYLTGRRRPADAPPPEAARP
;
A
#
# COMPACT_ATOMS: atom_id res chain seq x y z
N MET A 1 -36.12 32.86 16.47
CA MET A 1 -35.68 31.50 16.06
C MET A 1 -35.82 30.57 17.25
N SER A 2 -36.38 29.38 17.05
CA SER A 2 -36.55 28.40 18.13
C SER A 2 -35.24 27.64 18.40
N ASP A 3 -35.08 27.11 19.62
CA ASP A 3 -33.93 26.26 19.99
C ASP A 3 -33.81 25.02 19.11
N LEU A 4 -34.94 24.49 18.62
CA LEU A 4 -35.01 23.35 17.73
C LEU A 4 -34.42 23.69 16.35
N GLU A 5 -34.78 24.85 15.80
CA GLU A 5 -34.31 25.34 14.51
C GLU A 5 -32.77 25.50 14.50
N HIS A 6 -32.20 26.06 15.57
CA HIS A 6 -30.75 26.19 15.72
C HIS A 6 -30.04 24.84 15.69
N ARG A 7 -30.63 23.81 16.32
CA ARG A 7 -30.07 22.46 16.33
C ARG A 7 -30.16 21.81 14.96
N TYR A 8 -31.27 21.98 14.23
CA TYR A 8 -31.38 21.50 12.85
C TYR A 8 -30.41 22.21 11.91
N ARG A 9 -30.27 23.54 11.97
CA ARG A 9 -29.24 24.27 11.21
C ARG A 9 -27.83 23.77 11.52
N ARG A 10 -27.53 23.44 12.78
CA ARG A 10 -26.22 22.86 13.16
C ARG A 10 -26.01 21.45 12.58
N LEU A 11 -27.04 20.62 12.51
CA LEU A 11 -26.98 19.31 11.84
C LEU A 11 -26.83 19.47 10.32
N LEU A 12 -27.56 20.42 9.72
CA LEU A 12 -27.49 20.70 8.29
C LEU A 12 -26.09 21.15 7.86
N ARG A 13 -25.27 21.76 8.74
CA ARG A 13 -23.85 22.05 8.46
C ARG A 13 -23.01 20.82 8.08
N LEU A 14 -23.47 19.60 8.38
CA LEU A 14 -22.84 18.37 7.88
C LEU A 14 -22.95 18.24 6.35
N TYR A 15 -23.95 18.85 5.72
CA TYR A 15 -24.06 18.84 4.26
C TYR A 15 -23.00 19.74 3.61
N PRO A 16 -22.51 19.39 2.41
CA PRO A 16 -21.55 20.24 1.68
C PRO A 16 -22.09 21.65 1.41
N ARG A 17 -21.20 22.66 1.41
CA ARG A 17 -21.57 24.09 1.33
C ARG A 17 -22.49 24.42 0.14
N ASP A 18 -22.22 23.87 -1.05
CA ASP A 18 -23.03 24.16 -2.25
C ASP A 18 -24.38 23.43 -2.28
N HIS A 19 -24.52 22.36 -1.49
CA HIS A 19 -25.82 21.69 -1.32
C HIS A 19 -26.68 22.45 -0.32
N ARG A 20 -26.07 22.91 0.78
CA ARG A 20 -26.70 23.78 1.78
C ARG A 20 -27.18 25.10 1.17
N ALA A 21 -26.34 25.75 0.37
CA ALA A 21 -26.71 27.01 -0.29
C ALA A 21 -27.97 26.92 -1.17
N ARG A 22 -28.36 25.71 -1.61
CA ARG A 22 -29.51 25.49 -2.49
C ARG A 22 -30.74 24.90 -1.79
N HIS A 23 -30.54 24.05 -0.78
CA HIS A 23 -31.65 23.27 -0.17
C HIS A 23 -31.75 23.43 1.35
N GLU A 24 -30.90 24.25 2.00
CA GLU A 24 -30.90 24.37 3.48
C GLU A 24 -32.25 24.84 4.02
N GLU A 25 -32.85 25.87 3.41
CA GLU A 25 -34.14 26.42 3.87
C GLU A 25 -35.32 25.48 3.57
N GLU A 26 -35.30 24.75 2.44
CA GLU A 26 -36.32 23.76 2.10
C GLU A 26 -36.28 22.56 3.06
N MET A 27 -35.08 22.00 3.31
CA MET A 27 -34.89 20.92 4.26
C MET A 27 -35.28 21.34 5.68
N LEU A 28 -34.93 22.56 6.09
CA LEU A 28 -35.31 23.11 7.40
C LEU A 28 -36.83 23.26 7.52
N GLY A 29 -37.50 23.71 6.46
CA GLY A 29 -38.96 23.81 6.40
C GLY A 29 -39.66 22.47 6.59
N VAL A 30 -39.20 21.42 5.89
CA VAL A 30 -39.74 20.06 6.04
C VAL A 30 -39.54 19.52 7.46
N LEU A 31 -38.37 19.72 8.05
CA LEU A 31 -38.07 19.28 9.42
C LEU A 31 -38.88 20.02 10.48
N MET A 32 -39.16 21.30 10.27
CA MET A 32 -39.97 22.12 11.18
C MET A 32 -41.46 21.81 11.04
N ALA A 33 -41.96 21.51 9.84
CA ALA A 33 -43.35 21.13 9.61
C ALA A 33 -43.70 19.75 10.20
N GLY A 34 -42.73 18.83 10.25
CA GLY A 34 -42.89 17.52 10.88
C GLY A 34 -42.67 17.49 12.41
N ALA A 35 -42.30 18.62 13.02
CA ALA A 35 -42.01 18.68 14.45
C ALA A 35 -43.27 18.97 15.29
N GLU A 36 -43.46 18.20 16.36
CA GLU A 36 -44.53 18.43 17.33
C GLU A 36 -44.41 19.80 18.01
N PRO A 37 -45.55 20.50 18.29
CA PRO A 37 -45.55 21.77 19.00
C PRO A 37 -44.83 21.70 20.36
N GLY A 38 -43.96 22.67 20.63
CA GLY A 38 -43.26 22.79 21.92
C GLY A 38 -41.97 21.97 22.06
N ARG A 39 -41.59 21.18 21.05
CA ARG A 39 -40.38 20.36 21.07
C ARG A 39 -39.10 21.22 20.97
N ARG A 40 -38.14 21.00 21.86
CA ARG A 40 -36.85 21.74 21.91
C ARG A 40 -35.64 20.98 21.36
N ARG A 41 -35.78 19.68 21.06
CA ARG A 41 -34.69 18.83 20.57
C ARG A 41 -35.11 17.98 19.35
N PRO A 42 -34.22 17.80 18.35
CA PRO A 42 -34.47 16.94 17.20
C PRO A 42 -34.86 15.52 17.62
N HIS A 43 -35.71 14.87 16.84
CA HIS A 43 -35.93 13.44 17.04
C HIS A 43 -34.62 12.67 16.69
N PRO A 44 -34.22 11.65 17.46
CA PRO A 44 -33.01 10.87 17.17
C PRO A 44 -33.01 10.28 15.75
N ARG A 45 -34.18 9.84 15.28
CA ARG A 45 -34.35 9.34 13.89
C ARG A 45 -34.10 10.42 12.84
N ASP A 46 -34.57 11.65 13.05
CA ASP A 46 -34.36 12.76 12.11
C ASP A 46 -32.88 13.16 12.06
N ALA A 47 -32.23 13.18 13.23
CA ALA A 47 -30.79 13.40 13.31
C ALA A 47 -29.99 12.30 12.59
N ALA A 48 -30.35 11.04 12.79
CA ALA A 48 -29.70 9.91 12.11
C ALA A 48 -29.92 9.95 10.59
N ASN A 49 -31.14 10.27 10.13
CA ASN A 49 -31.45 10.45 8.71
C ASN A 49 -30.65 11.61 8.10
N LEU A 50 -30.54 12.75 8.80
CA LEU A 50 -29.74 13.89 8.34
C LEU A 50 -28.25 13.55 8.24
N ILE A 51 -27.69 12.86 9.24
CA ILE A 51 -26.30 12.43 9.24
C ILE A 51 -26.06 11.42 8.11
N GLY A 52 -26.94 10.42 7.96
CA GLY A 52 -26.88 9.42 6.89
C GLY A 52 -26.99 10.05 5.50
N GLY A 53 -27.91 10.99 5.31
CA GLY A 53 -28.07 11.74 4.05
C GLY A 53 -26.88 12.63 3.75
N ALA A 54 -26.33 13.33 4.74
CA ALA A 54 -25.11 14.14 4.58
C ALA A 54 -23.91 13.26 4.21
N ALA A 55 -23.74 12.12 4.88
CA ALA A 55 -22.70 11.14 4.59
C ALA A 55 -22.87 10.55 3.18
N ALA A 56 -24.09 10.14 2.81
CA ALA A 56 -24.39 9.63 1.48
C ALA A 56 -24.11 10.66 0.39
N ILE A 57 -24.46 11.95 0.58
CA ILE A 57 -24.16 13.01 -0.39
C ILE A 57 -22.67 13.34 -0.45
N ARG A 58 -21.94 13.23 0.67
CA ARG A 58 -20.47 13.38 0.66
C ARG A 58 -19.78 12.21 -0.04
N LEU A 59 -20.30 11.00 0.14
CA LEU A 59 -19.81 9.77 -0.51
C LEU A 59 -20.20 9.71 -2.00
N ARG A 60 -21.39 10.25 -2.35
CA ARG A 60 -21.91 10.33 -3.72
C ARG A 60 -21.50 11.59 -4.46
N ARG A 61 -20.97 12.62 -3.78
CA ARG A 61 -20.37 13.77 -4.44
C ARG A 61 -19.27 13.19 -5.32
N PRO A 62 -19.46 13.21 -6.64
CA PRO A 62 -18.61 12.45 -7.52
C PRO A 62 -17.22 12.98 -7.28
N VAL A 63 -16.29 12.06 -7.06
CA VAL A 63 -14.90 12.21 -7.43
C VAL A 63 -14.93 13.04 -8.72
N SER A 64 -14.63 14.35 -8.62
CA SER A 64 -14.77 15.27 -9.75
C SER A 64 -14.17 14.60 -10.98
N PRO A 65 -14.68 14.78 -12.21
CA PRO A 65 -14.07 14.21 -13.40
C PRO A 65 -12.54 14.39 -13.41
N HIS A 66 -12.08 15.53 -12.90
CA HIS A 66 -10.67 15.79 -12.65
C HIS A 66 -10.04 14.84 -11.61
N SER A 67 -10.66 14.65 -10.44
CA SER A 67 -10.25 13.68 -9.42
C SER A 67 -10.23 12.23 -9.93
N LEU A 68 -11.16 11.83 -10.80
CA LEU A 68 -11.19 10.49 -11.41
C LEU A 68 -9.98 10.26 -12.32
N VAL A 69 -9.56 11.30 -13.07
CA VAL A 69 -8.33 11.24 -13.87
C VAL A 69 -7.12 11.01 -12.97
N TRP A 70 -7.00 11.75 -11.87
CA TRP A 70 -5.89 11.55 -10.93
C TRP A 70 -5.87 10.17 -10.27
N TRP A 71 -7.03 9.60 -9.94
CA TRP A 71 -7.13 8.25 -9.40
C TRP A 71 -6.79 7.19 -10.46
N ARG A 72 -7.19 7.39 -11.72
CA ARG A 72 -6.80 6.50 -12.82
C ARG A 72 -5.29 6.56 -13.09
N ASP A 73 -4.69 7.73 -13.05
CA ASP A 73 -3.24 7.89 -13.22
C ASP A 73 -2.47 7.29 -12.04
N ALA A 74 -2.95 7.50 -10.81
CA ALA A 74 -2.40 6.84 -9.64
C ALA A 74 -2.51 5.31 -9.72
N ALA A 75 -3.64 4.79 -10.19
CA ALA A 75 -3.84 3.35 -10.37
C ALA A 75 -2.91 2.78 -11.44
N ARG A 76 -2.67 3.49 -12.54
CA ARG A 76 -1.69 3.09 -13.56
C ARG A 76 -0.27 3.05 -13.00
N VAL A 77 0.11 4.03 -12.17
CA VAL A 77 1.40 4.03 -11.48
C VAL A 77 1.48 2.87 -10.49
N ALA A 78 0.43 2.62 -9.71
CA ALA A 78 0.36 1.49 -8.80
C ALA A 78 0.44 0.13 -9.52
N ALA A 79 -0.22 -0.03 -10.68
CA ALA A 79 -0.18 -1.26 -11.48
C ALA A 79 1.22 -1.54 -12.08
N VAL A 80 2.02 -0.50 -12.31
CA VAL A 80 3.42 -0.62 -12.78
C VAL A 80 4.37 -0.91 -11.63
N LEU A 81 4.17 -0.23 -10.49
CA LEU A 81 5.05 -0.35 -9.34
C LEU A 81 4.75 -1.58 -8.49
N GLY A 82 3.50 -2.05 -8.45
CA GLY A 82 3.07 -3.21 -7.65
C GLY A 82 3.89 -4.48 -7.94
N PRO A 83 3.92 -4.98 -9.21
CA PRO A 83 4.74 -6.12 -9.58
C PRO A 83 6.24 -5.90 -9.31
N LEU A 84 6.71 -4.66 -9.51
CA LEU A 84 8.10 -4.30 -9.27
C LEU A 84 8.45 -4.38 -7.77
N VAL A 85 7.54 -3.98 -6.89
CA VAL A 85 7.72 -4.07 -5.44
C VAL A 85 7.81 -5.54 -5.01
N LEU A 86 6.92 -6.40 -5.53
CA LEU A 86 6.99 -7.85 -5.29
C LEU A 86 8.30 -8.44 -5.81
N LEU A 87 8.74 -8.03 -7.01
CA LEU A 87 10.00 -8.46 -7.59
C LEU A 87 11.21 -8.06 -6.71
N ILE A 88 11.24 -6.80 -6.25
CA ILE A 88 12.30 -6.30 -5.35
C ILE A 88 12.27 -7.04 -4.01
N HIS A 89 11.09 -7.45 -3.55
CA HIS A 89 10.92 -8.20 -2.31
C HIS A 89 11.38 -9.65 -2.45
N GLN A 90 11.10 -10.30 -3.58
CA GLN A 90 11.46 -11.72 -3.83
C GLN A 90 12.94 -11.90 -4.17
N PHE A 91 13.51 -10.97 -4.93
CA PHE A 91 14.89 -11.06 -5.42
C PHE A 91 15.96 -11.42 -4.37
N PRO A 92 15.97 -10.82 -3.17
CA PRO A 92 17.00 -11.10 -2.16
C PRO A 92 16.91 -12.52 -1.62
N SER A 93 15.70 -13.07 -1.49
CA SER A 93 15.47 -14.45 -1.04
C SER A 93 16.05 -15.45 -2.05
N THR A 94 15.82 -15.21 -3.34
CA THR A 94 16.38 -16.06 -4.42
C THR A 94 17.90 -15.98 -4.47
N VAL A 95 18.48 -14.78 -4.31
CA VAL A 95 19.93 -14.60 -4.24
C VAL A 95 20.52 -15.32 -3.02
N GLN A 96 19.86 -15.23 -1.87
CA GLN A 96 20.30 -15.90 -0.64
C GLN A 96 20.30 -17.42 -0.83
N GLU A 97 19.22 -18.00 -1.37
CA GLU A 97 19.13 -19.44 -1.56
C GLU A 97 20.14 -19.96 -2.58
N LEU A 98 20.31 -19.24 -3.70
CA LEU A 98 21.34 -19.58 -4.69
C LEU A 98 22.74 -19.50 -4.08
N ALA A 99 23.03 -18.48 -3.26
CA ALA A 99 24.32 -18.35 -2.59
C ALA A 99 24.56 -19.49 -1.59
N MET A 100 23.53 -19.89 -0.82
CA MET A 100 23.62 -21.03 0.08
C MET A 100 23.86 -22.34 -0.69
N TYR A 101 23.16 -22.54 -1.82
CA TYR A 101 23.36 -23.70 -2.69
C TYR A 101 24.79 -23.77 -3.25
N VAL A 102 25.33 -22.64 -3.72
CA VAL A 102 26.69 -22.58 -4.26
C VAL A 102 27.75 -22.82 -3.18
N GLN A 103 27.54 -22.33 -1.95
CA GLN A 103 28.52 -22.46 -0.87
C GLN A 103 28.52 -23.84 -0.21
N ARG A 104 27.34 -24.43 0.01
CA ARG A 104 27.18 -25.68 0.77
C ARG A 104 26.98 -26.90 -0.12
N GLY A 105 26.62 -26.70 -1.39
CA GLY A 105 26.19 -27.79 -2.26
C GLY A 105 24.76 -28.25 -1.96
N PRO A 106 24.27 -29.26 -2.69
CA PRO A 106 22.95 -29.84 -2.48
C PRO A 106 22.95 -30.72 -1.21
N ASP A 107 22.73 -30.11 -0.05
CA ASP A 107 22.57 -30.81 1.23
C ASP A 107 21.08 -31.12 1.49
N PRO A 108 20.70 -32.41 1.64
CA PRO A 108 19.34 -32.79 2.00
C PRO A 108 18.95 -32.16 3.35
N GLY A 109 17.95 -31.27 3.32
CA GLY A 109 17.40 -30.61 4.52
C GLY A 109 17.84 -29.17 4.77
N VAL A 110 18.78 -28.63 3.98
CA VAL A 110 19.20 -27.22 4.09
C VAL A 110 18.80 -26.42 2.85
N VAL A 111 19.26 -26.84 1.66
CA VAL A 111 18.86 -26.27 0.37
C VAL A 111 18.82 -27.38 -0.66
N SER A 112 17.65 -27.60 -1.25
CA SER A 112 17.47 -28.62 -2.28
C SER A 112 17.61 -27.99 -3.67
N THR A 113 18.03 -28.78 -4.66
CA THR A 113 17.99 -28.30 -6.07
C THR A 113 16.57 -27.90 -6.48
N GLY A 114 15.54 -28.58 -5.96
CA GLY A 114 14.14 -28.27 -6.23
C GLY A 114 13.73 -26.88 -5.74
N SER A 115 14.09 -26.52 -4.52
CA SER A 115 13.72 -25.23 -3.91
C SER A 115 14.41 -24.05 -4.62
N VAL A 116 15.67 -24.21 -5.04
CA VAL A 116 16.37 -23.20 -5.87
C VAL A 116 15.67 -23.00 -7.22
N VAL A 117 15.29 -24.10 -7.88
CA VAL A 117 14.57 -24.04 -9.17
C VAL A 117 13.21 -23.38 -8.99
N GLU A 118 12.48 -23.71 -7.93
CA GLU A 118 11.19 -23.12 -7.61
C GLU A 118 11.29 -21.61 -7.37
N GLN A 119 12.22 -21.17 -6.52
CA GLN A 119 12.44 -19.73 -6.29
C GLN A 119 12.88 -18.99 -7.56
N ALA A 120 13.71 -19.62 -8.40
CA ALA A 120 14.10 -19.05 -9.69
C ALA A 120 12.90 -18.91 -10.64
N LEU A 121 12.01 -19.91 -10.70
CA LEU A 121 10.80 -19.86 -11.52
C LEU A 121 9.83 -18.80 -11.02
N GLU A 122 9.66 -18.67 -9.71
CA GLU A 122 8.83 -17.63 -9.10
C GLU A 122 9.40 -16.23 -9.42
N LEU A 123 10.71 -16.03 -9.28
CA LEU A 123 11.37 -14.78 -9.64
C LEU A 123 11.16 -14.45 -11.13
N LEU A 124 11.35 -15.42 -12.02
CA LEU A 124 11.13 -15.27 -13.46
C LEU A 124 9.67 -14.93 -13.78
N ALA A 125 8.71 -15.52 -13.07
CA ALA A 125 7.30 -15.19 -13.21
C ALA A 125 7.04 -13.71 -12.87
N TYR A 126 7.59 -13.18 -11.78
CA TYR A 126 7.44 -11.76 -11.43
C TYR A 126 8.18 -10.81 -12.36
N VAL A 127 9.34 -11.23 -12.90
CA VAL A 127 10.01 -10.49 -13.99
C VAL A 127 9.09 -10.42 -15.21
N ALA A 128 8.47 -11.54 -15.60
CA ALA A 128 7.53 -11.59 -16.72
C ALA A 128 6.30 -10.70 -16.47
N VAL A 129 5.67 -10.78 -15.29
CA VAL A 129 4.54 -9.91 -14.92
C VAL A 129 4.93 -8.43 -15.01
N THR A 130 6.10 -8.05 -14.48
CA THR A 130 6.59 -6.67 -14.50
C THR A 130 6.83 -6.19 -15.93
N VAL A 131 7.51 -6.98 -16.76
CA VAL A 131 7.80 -6.64 -18.16
C VAL A 131 6.51 -6.54 -18.99
N LEU A 132 5.57 -7.47 -18.82
CA LEU A 132 4.28 -7.47 -19.52
C LEU A 132 3.43 -6.27 -19.12
N ALA A 133 3.41 -5.91 -17.83
CA ALA A 133 2.75 -4.70 -17.35
C ALA A 133 3.34 -3.44 -18.01
N TRP A 134 4.67 -3.36 -18.15
CA TRP A 134 5.34 -2.21 -18.77
C TRP A 134 5.13 -2.15 -20.29
N ARG A 135 4.88 -3.28 -20.94
CA ARG A 135 4.59 -3.38 -22.38
C ARG A 135 3.11 -3.25 -22.74
N ASP A 136 2.23 -3.00 -21.77
CA ASP A 136 0.78 -2.87 -21.93
C ASP A 136 0.03 -4.20 -22.20
N HIS A 137 0.66 -5.36 -21.99
CA HIS A 137 0.02 -6.67 -22.09
C HIS A 137 -0.72 -7.05 -20.80
N ARG A 138 -1.63 -6.18 -20.36
CA ARG A 138 -2.26 -6.26 -19.02
C ARG A 138 -2.95 -7.59 -18.71
N TRP A 139 -3.60 -8.21 -19.70
CA TRP A 139 -4.34 -9.46 -19.49
C TRP A 139 -3.41 -10.65 -19.25
N LEU A 140 -2.28 -10.70 -19.96
CA LEU A 140 -1.24 -11.70 -19.72
C LEU A 140 -0.57 -11.47 -18.36
N ALA A 141 -0.25 -10.20 -18.04
CA ALA A 141 0.33 -9.84 -16.75
C ALA A 141 -0.61 -10.21 -15.58
N ALA A 142 -1.90 -9.89 -15.70
CA ALA A 142 -2.92 -10.22 -14.71
C ALA A 142 -3.13 -11.73 -14.59
N GLY A 143 -3.19 -12.45 -15.72
CA GLY A 143 -3.33 -13.91 -15.74
C GLY A 143 -2.16 -14.60 -15.04
N LEU A 144 -0.92 -14.18 -15.33
CA LEU A 144 0.27 -14.69 -14.63
C LEU A 144 0.28 -14.32 -13.15
N ALA A 145 -0.13 -13.10 -12.79
CA ALA A 145 -0.21 -12.69 -11.38
C ALA A 145 -1.25 -13.52 -10.60
N TRP A 146 -2.42 -13.79 -11.19
CA TRP A 146 -3.43 -14.68 -10.59
C TRP A 146 -2.92 -16.11 -10.50
N ALA A 147 -2.28 -16.64 -11.55
CA ALA A 147 -1.71 -17.98 -11.53
C ALA A 147 -0.65 -18.13 -10.43
N GLY A 148 0.27 -17.17 -10.30
CA GLY A 148 1.27 -17.15 -9.23
C GLY A 148 0.64 -17.03 -7.83
N THR A 149 -0.42 -16.22 -7.68
CA THR A 149 -1.16 -16.10 -6.42
C THR A 149 -1.84 -17.42 -6.03
N ILE A 150 -2.46 -18.09 -7.00
CA ILE A 150 -3.11 -19.39 -6.78
C ILE A 150 -2.06 -20.45 -6.45
N TRP A 151 -0.95 -20.49 -7.19
CA TRP A 151 0.17 -21.39 -6.91
C TRP A 151 0.66 -21.21 -5.48
N LEU A 152 0.97 -19.98 -5.07
CA LEU A 152 1.43 -19.68 -3.71
C LEU A 152 0.40 -20.09 -2.65
N ALA A 153 -0.89 -19.87 -2.90
CA ALA A 153 -1.95 -20.29 -1.98
C ALA A 153 -2.02 -21.83 -1.87
N VAL A 154 -1.96 -22.53 -3.00
CA VAL A 154 -1.95 -24.00 -3.09
C VAL A 154 -0.74 -24.57 -2.38
N ASP A 155 0.45 -24.05 -2.66
CA ASP A 155 1.72 -24.47 -2.05
C ASP A 155 1.74 -24.17 -0.54
N THR A 156 1.10 -23.10 -0.08
CA THR A 156 1.00 -22.84 1.36
C THR A 156 -0.04 -23.75 2.04
N ILE A 157 -1.06 -24.22 1.32
CA ILE A 157 -2.21 -24.97 1.90
C ILE A 157 -2.02 -26.49 1.85
N LEU A 158 -1.47 -27.04 0.77
CA LEU A 158 -1.47 -28.49 0.51
C LEU A 158 -0.37 -29.31 1.23
N PRO A 159 0.87 -28.84 1.39
CA PRO A 159 1.95 -29.61 2.02
C PRO A 159 1.79 -29.77 3.54
N SER A 160 0.83 -29.08 4.16
CA SER A 160 0.74 -29.04 5.61
C SER A 160 0.09 -30.31 6.15
N SER A 161 0.91 -31.21 6.70
CA SER A 161 0.55 -32.12 7.78
C SER A 161 0.24 -31.40 9.11
N TYR A 162 0.01 -30.07 9.08
CA TYR A 162 -0.32 -29.25 10.23
C TYR A 162 -1.84 -29.18 10.45
N ASP A 163 -2.27 -29.42 11.69
CA ASP A 163 -3.62 -29.11 12.17
C ASP A 163 -3.88 -27.60 12.02
N TRP A 164 -4.60 -27.22 10.96
CA TRP A 164 -4.99 -25.84 10.70
C TRP A 164 -5.81 -25.25 11.85
N ARG A 165 -5.16 -24.49 12.73
CA ARG A 165 -5.82 -23.68 13.76
C ARG A 165 -6.14 -22.30 13.19
N PHE A 166 -7.20 -21.66 13.70
CA PHE A 166 -7.60 -20.31 13.30
C PHE A 166 -6.45 -19.28 13.36
N SER A 167 -5.45 -19.51 14.22
CA SER A 167 -4.22 -18.71 14.30
C SER A 167 -3.35 -18.72 13.04
N GLN A 168 -3.50 -19.69 12.13
CA GLN A 168 -2.71 -19.82 10.89
C GLN A 168 -3.37 -19.13 9.67
N LEU A 169 -4.67 -18.82 9.75
CA LEU A 169 -5.38 -18.12 8.66
C LEU A 169 -4.97 -16.65 8.53
N VAL A 170 -4.63 -15.99 9.64
CA VAL A 170 -4.18 -14.60 9.63
C VAL A 170 -2.82 -14.43 8.90
N PRO A 171 -1.79 -15.26 9.18
CA PRO A 171 -0.56 -15.29 8.38
C PRO A 171 -0.80 -15.52 6.88
N LEU A 172 -1.69 -16.47 6.53
CA LEU A 172 -2.00 -16.77 5.13
C LEU A 172 -2.62 -15.56 4.42
N GLY A 173 -3.60 -14.91 5.05
CA GLY A 173 -4.23 -13.71 4.51
C GLY A 173 -3.21 -12.57 4.30
N LEU A 174 -2.32 -12.37 5.27
CA LEU A 174 -1.25 -11.37 5.16
C LEU A 174 -0.23 -11.71 4.07
N LEU A 175 0.10 -12.99 3.90
CA LEU A 175 1.01 -13.47 2.87
C LEU A 175 0.44 -13.27 1.46
N LEU A 176 -0.84 -13.60 1.26
CA LEU A 176 -1.49 -13.55 -0.06
C LEU A 176 -1.97 -12.15 -0.47
N LEU A 177 -2.27 -11.26 0.50
CA LEU A 177 -2.79 -9.92 0.23
C LEU A 177 -1.98 -9.11 -0.79
N PRO A 178 -0.64 -9.01 -0.72
CA PRO A 178 0.12 -8.20 -1.66
C PRO A 178 0.06 -8.75 -3.09
N TYR A 179 0.01 -10.07 -3.26
CA TYR A 179 -0.13 -10.74 -4.56
C TYR A 179 -1.52 -10.54 -5.15
N VAL A 180 -2.57 -10.75 -4.36
CA VAL A 180 -3.96 -10.49 -4.76
C VAL A 180 -4.13 -9.01 -5.12
N ALA A 181 -3.57 -8.09 -4.35
CA ALA A 181 -3.66 -6.65 -4.62
C ALA A 181 -3.01 -6.29 -5.96
N VAL A 182 -1.84 -6.85 -6.28
CA VAL A 182 -1.19 -6.65 -7.58
C VAL A 182 -2.03 -7.24 -8.72
N ALA A 183 -2.55 -8.46 -8.56
CA ALA A 183 -3.41 -9.09 -9.56
C ALA A 183 -4.67 -8.27 -9.84
N VAL A 184 -5.35 -7.79 -8.79
CA VAL A 184 -6.54 -6.92 -8.89
C VAL A 184 -6.19 -5.57 -9.54
N LEU A 185 -5.07 -4.95 -9.17
CA LEU A 185 -4.61 -3.70 -9.79
C LEU A 185 -4.38 -3.87 -11.29
N LEU A 186 -3.73 -4.96 -11.71
CA LEU A 186 -3.47 -5.26 -13.12
C LEU A 186 -4.76 -5.56 -13.90
N THR A 187 -5.71 -6.27 -13.29
CA THR A 187 -7.02 -6.54 -13.90
C THR A 187 -7.85 -5.25 -14.05
N GLY A 188 -7.86 -4.40 -13.02
CA GLY A 188 -8.72 -3.21 -12.97
C GLY A 188 -8.20 -2.00 -13.72
N THR A 189 -6.91 -1.95 -14.07
CA THR A 189 -6.29 -0.77 -14.69
C THR A 189 -6.20 -0.86 -16.21
N ALA A 190 -6.58 0.23 -16.86
CA ALA A 190 -6.41 0.41 -18.30
C ALA A 190 -5.09 1.14 -18.59
N HIS A 191 -4.29 0.53 -19.46
CA HIS A 191 -3.02 1.02 -19.98
C HIS A 191 -1.93 1.28 -18.91
N PRO A 192 -1.40 0.24 -18.23
CA PRO A 192 -0.33 0.41 -17.25
C PRO A 192 0.91 1.12 -17.82
N ARG A 193 1.20 0.98 -19.13
CA ARG A 193 2.35 1.64 -19.76
C ARG A 193 2.37 3.16 -19.58
N ARG A 194 1.20 3.82 -19.46
CA ARG A 194 1.13 5.25 -19.15
C ARG A 194 1.70 5.59 -17.77
N GLY A 195 1.57 4.68 -16.80
CA GLY A 195 2.20 4.81 -15.47
C GLY A 195 3.72 4.89 -15.54
N VAL A 196 4.36 4.10 -16.43
CA VAL A 196 5.81 4.17 -16.68
C VAL A 196 6.22 5.54 -17.20
N GLY A 197 5.39 6.14 -18.07
CA GLY A 197 5.60 7.49 -18.59
C GLY A 197 5.51 8.57 -17.50
N LEU A 198 4.58 8.43 -16.56
CA LEU A 198 4.35 9.38 -15.47
C LEU A 198 5.50 9.39 -14.45
N VAL A 199 6.07 8.23 -14.12
CA VAL A 199 7.20 8.13 -13.18
C VAL A 199 8.54 8.38 -13.89
N GLY A 200 8.64 7.95 -15.15
CA GLY A 200 9.85 7.99 -15.96
C GLY A 200 10.60 6.66 -15.92
N ARG A 201 10.70 6.00 -17.08
CA ARG A 201 11.34 4.68 -17.25
C ARG A 201 12.76 4.61 -16.67
N ARG A 202 13.59 5.61 -16.95
CA ARG A 202 14.98 5.67 -16.44
C ARG A 202 15.03 5.70 -14.92
N LYS A 203 14.13 6.46 -14.27
CA LYS A 203 14.05 6.53 -12.81
C LYS A 203 13.65 5.18 -12.24
N ILE A 204 12.61 4.56 -12.79
CA ILE A 204 12.16 3.23 -12.35
C ILE A 204 13.32 2.23 -12.41
N LEU A 205 14.03 2.14 -13.55
CA LEU A 205 15.14 1.20 -13.75
C LEU A 205 16.31 1.46 -12.78
N ILE A 206 16.71 2.72 -12.59
CA ILE A 206 17.79 3.07 -11.66
C ILE A 206 17.39 2.70 -10.23
N TRP A 207 16.20 3.11 -9.79
CA TRP A 207 15.74 2.80 -8.44
C TRP A 207 15.58 1.31 -8.21
N SER A 208 15.02 0.56 -9.17
CA SER A 208 14.90 -0.89 -9.05
C SER A 208 16.26 -1.57 -8.97
N ALA A 209 17.22 -1.15 -9.79
CA ALA A 209 18.58 -1.71 -9.76
C ALA A 209 19.31 -1.39 -8.45
N VAL A 210 19.19 -0.16 -7.95
CA VAL A 210 19.78 0.25 -6.66
C VAL A 210 19.16 -0.54 -5.51
N LEU A 211 17.83 -0.68 -5.49
CA LEU A 211 17.13 -1.43 -4.43
C LEU A 211 17.51 -2.91 -4.45
N MET A 212 17.42 -3.56 -5.62
CA MET A 212 17.80 -4.97 -5.78
C MET A 212 19.27 -5.22 -5.48
N GLY A 213 20.16 -4.34 -5.94
CA GLY A 213 21.59 -4.44 -5.68
C GLY A 213 21.90 -4.30 -4.19
N ALA A 214 21.36 -3.27 -3.53
CA ALA A 214 21.56 -3.07 -2.09
C ALA A 214 21.06 -4.27 -1.27
N THR A 215 19.85 -4.75 -1.53
CA THR A 215 19.27 -5.88 -0.78
C THR A 215 20.00 -7.20 -1.07
N ALA A 216 20.42 -7.45 -2.31
CA ALA A 216 21.22 -8.63 -2.65
C ALA A 216 22.63 -8.59 -2.04
N THR A 217 23.33 -7.46 -2.08
CA THR A 217 24.64 -7.32 -1.44
C THR A 217 24.53 -7.59 0.06
N ILE A 218 23.49 -7.06 0.71
CA ILE A 218 23.22 -7.32 2.12
C ILE A 218 22.96 -8.81 2.35
N ARG A 219 22.09 -9.48 1.58
CA ARG A 219 21.85 -10.93 1.74
C ARG A 219 23.09 -11.77 1.52
N LEU A 220 23.90 -11.45 0.51
CA LEU A 220 25.15 -12.15 0.23
C LEU A 220 26.15 -12.02 1.38
N TRP A 221 26.28 -10.82 1.94
CA TRP A 221 27.11 -10.60 3.11
C TRP A 221 26.70 -11.55 4.25
N ALA A 222 25.40 -11.85 4.40
CA ALA A 222 24.81 -12.64 5.52
C ALA A 222 25.24 -14.07 5.47
N VAL A 223 25.08 -14.61 4.27
CA VAL A 223 25.46 -15.97 3.97
C VAL A 223 26.96 -16.13 4.23
N THR A 224 27.79 -15.15 3.81
CA THR A 224 29.24 -15.23 3.96
C THR A 224 29.77 -14.98 5.38
N SER A 225 29.16 -14.09 6.15
CA SER A 225 29.63 -13.73 7.49
C SER A 225 29.15 -14.70 8.57
N GLY A 226 28.18 -15.57 8.25
CA GLY A 226 27.52 -16.43 9.23
C GLY A 226 26.74 -15.65 10.29
N SER A 227 26.55 -14.34 10.11
CA SER A 227 25.86 -13.50 11.09
C SER A 227 24.36 -13.53 10.83
N ALA A 228 23.62 -14.08 11.80
CA ALA A 228 22.16 -14.08 11.81
C ALA A 228 21.55 -12.72 12.20
N LEU A 229 22.25 -11.61 11.95
CA LEU A 229 21.80 -10.30 12.42
C LEU A 229 20.48 -9.95 11.73
N LEU A 230 19.41 -9.85 12.52
CA LEU A 230 18.06 -9.48 12.11
C LEU A 230 17.95 -8.08 11.49
N LEU A 231 19.04 -7.30 11.48
CA LEU A 231 19.06 -5.92 11.00
C LEU A 231 18.72 -5.78 9.50
N TRP A 232 18.67 -6.89 8.76
CA TRP A 232 18.82 -6.91 7.31
C TRP A 232 17.46 -6.98 6.62
N GLU A 233 16.48 -7.57 7.31
CA GLU A 233 15.05 -7.50 6.98
C GLU A 233 14.52 -6.05 7.01
N TRP A 234 15.24 -5.15 7.68
CA TRP A 234 14.80 -3.77 7.91
C TRP A 234 15.26 -2.77 6.85
N VAL A 235 16.30 -3.09 6.07
CA VAL A 235 16.79 -2.19 5.01
C VAL A 235 15.75 -1.94 3.92
N PRO A 236 14.99 -2.96 3.45
CA PRO A 236 13.86 -2.74 2.55
C PRO A 236 12.80 -1.79 3.12
N LEU A 237 12.56 -1.80 4.44
CA LEU A 237 11.59 -0.89 5.09
C LEU A 237 12.06 0.56 5.05
N GLY A 238 13.33 0.80 5.39
CA GLY A 238 13.91 2.15 5.35
C GLY A 238 13.88 2.73 3.94
N LEU A 239 14.26 1.94 2.94
CA LEU A 239 14.24 2.36 1.54
C LEU A 239 12.81 2.62 1.04
N THR A 240 11.87 1.75 1.41
CA THR A 240 10.44 1.93 1.10
C THR A 240 9.89 3.21 1.73
N ALA A 241 10.24 3.48 3.00
CA ALA A 241 9.83 4.70 3.71
C ALA A 241 10.34 5.96 3.01
N ILE A 242 11.60 5.98 2.55
CA ILE A 242 12.18 7.10 1.80
C ILE A 242 11.40 7.31 0.49
N ILE A 243 11.14 6.24 -0.27
CA ILE A 243 10.43 6.32 -1.55
C ILE A 243 9.00 6.81 -1.36
N CYS A 244 8.27 6.26 -0.38
CA CYS A 244 6.93 6.71 -0.02
C CYS A 244 6.94 8.18 0.43
N GLY A 245 7.93 8.61 1.21
CA GLY A 245 8.07 10.00 1.64
C GLY A 245 8.28 10.95 0.45
N MET A 246 9.12 10.57 -0.51
CA MET A 246 9.33 11.35 -1.74
C MET A 246 8.09 11.38 -2.64
N ALA A 247 7.38 10.26 -2.77
CA ALA A 247 6.18 10.16 -3.60
C ALA A 247 5.00 10.95 -3.00
N ALA A 248 4.91 11.06 -1.68
CA ALA A 248 3.86 11.82 -0.98
C ALA A 248 3.84 13.32 -1.33
N ARG A 249 4.90 13.83 -1.97
CA ARG A 249 5.01 15.23 -2.41
C ARG A 249 3.99 15.62 -3.48
N SER A 250 3.59 14.67 -4.33
CA SER A 250 2.62 14.93 -5.40
C SER A 250 1.23 14.38 -5.05
N PRO A 251 0.15 15.02 -5.50
CA PRO A 251 -1.21 14.48 -5.31
C PRO A 251 -1.40 13.13 -6.02
N LEU A 252 -0.62 12.86 -7.07
CA LEU A 252 -0.58 11.57 -7.74
C LEU A 252 0.13 10.52 -6.88
N GLY A 253 1.29 10.85 -6.32
CA GLY A 253 2.07 9.91 -5.52
C GLY A 253 1.38 9.55 -4.20
N ARG A 254 0.68 10.49 -3.54
CA ARG A 254 -0.17 10.18 -2.36
C ARG A 254 -1.23 9.13 -2.66
N ARG A 255 -1.96 9.30 -3.77
CA ARG A 255 -2.97 8.34 -4.21
C ARG A 255 -2.35 7.00 -4.63
N SER A 256 -1.17 7.03 -5.26
CA SER A 256 -0.45 5.82 -5.65
C SER A 256 0.01 5.03 -4.42
N ILE A 257 0.50 5.70 -3.38
CA ILE A 257 0.85 5.08 -2.09
C ILE A 257 -0.39 4.46 -1.45
N MET A 258 -1.53 5.15 -1.46
CA MET A 258 -2.79 4.58 -0.92
C MET A 258 -3.20 3.30 -1.65
N LEU A 259 -3.03 3.25 -2.97
CA LEU A 259 -3.33 2.05 -3.77
C LEU A 259 -2.29 0.94 -3.60
N LEU A 260 -1.04 1.28 -3.28
CA LEU A 260 0.03 0.31 -2.98
C LEU A 260 0.06 -0.09 -1.51
N ALA A 261 -0.72 0.54 -0.63
CA ALA A 261 -0.76 0.21 0.80
C ALA A 261 -1.08 -1.29 1.06
N PRO A 262 -2.01 -1.94 0.35
CA PRO A 262 -2.26 -3.38 0.50
C PRO A 262 -1.10 -4.26 0.04
N VAL A 263 -0.16 -3.72 -0.74
CA VAL A 263 1.07 -4.42 -1.17
C VAL A 263 2.18 -4.22 -0.14
N PHE A 264 2.41 -2.98 0.30
CA PHE A 264 3.50 -2.67 1.23
C PHE A 264 3.21 -3.10 2.66
N LEU A 265 2.00 -2.85 3.17
CA LEU A 265 1.71 -3.06 4.58
C LEU A 265 1.90 -4.52 5.02
N PRO A 266 1.44 -5.54 4.25
CA PRO A 266 1.66 -6.93 4.65
C PRO A 266 3.13 -7.34 4.54
N VAL A 267 3.88 -6.83 3.56
CA VAL A 267 5.33 -7.05 3.44
C VAL A 267 6.06 -6.51 4.68
N VAL A 268 5.68 -5.31 5.15
CA VAL A 268 6.23 -4.75 6.38
C VAL A 268 5.82 -5.57 7.59
N LEU A 269 4.55 -5.94 7.69
CA LEU A 269 4.02 -6.65 8.84
C LEU A 269 4.60 -8.07 8.95
N THR A 270 4.76 -8.77 7.83
CA THR A 270 5.39 -10.09 7.79
C THR A 270 6.85 -10.01 8.20
N ALA A 271 7.62 -9.03 7.74
CA ALA A 271 8.98 -8.79 8.22
C ALA A 271 9.01 -8.52 9.74
N VAL A 272 8.11 -7.67 10.24
CA VAL A 272 7.99 -7.36 11.68
C VAL A 272 7.64 -8.60 12.50
N VAL A 273 6.63 -9.36 12.09
CA VAL A 273 6.19 -10.58 12.77
C VAL A 273 7.28 -11.64 12.72
N PHE A 274 7.96 -11.79 11.59
CA PHE A 274 9.06 -12.74 11.43
C PHE A 274 10.20 -12.42 12.40
N VAL A 275 10.65 -11.16 12.47
CA VAL A 275 11.70 -10.75 13.40
C VAL A 275 11.27 -10.92 14.86
N ALA A 276 10.05 -10.51 15.20
CA ALA A 276 9.52 -10.66 16.55
C ALA A 276 9.43 -12.14 16.97
N MET A 277 8.93 -13.00 16.09
CA MET A 277 8.80 -14.44 16.32
C MET A 277 10.15 -15.13 16.44
N TRP A 278 11.09 -14.84 15.52
CA TRP A 278 12.42 -15.42 15.54
C TRP A 278 13.19 -15.07 16.82
N SER A 279 13.17 -13.80 17.21
CA SER A 279 13.86 -13.34 18.42
C SER A 279 13.26 -13.98 19.68
N TRP A 280 11.94 -14.11 19.72
CA TRP A 280 11.26 -14.79 20.82
C TRP A 280 11.67 -16.26 20.92
N LEU A 281 11.73 -16.96 19.78
CA LEU A 281 12.11 -18.39 19.74
C LEU A 281 13.59 -18.63 20.03
N ALA A 282 14.48 -17.78 19.52
CA ALA A 282 15.92 -17.95 19.65
C ALA A 282 16.45 -17.53 21.03
N GLU A 283 15.91 -16.46 21.61
CA GLU A 283 16.49 -15.82 22.80
C GLU A 283 15.52 -15.82 24.01
N GLY A 284 14.25 -16.19 23.83
CA GLY A 284 13.24 -16.14 24.89
C GLY A 284 13.01 -14.72 25.43
N SER A 285 13.39 -13.70 24.67
CA SER A 285 13.55 -12.33 25.18
C SER A 285 12.61 -11.34 24.49
N ILE A 286 12.19 -10.31 25.23
CA ILE A 286 11.36 -9.21 24.73
C ILE A 286 12.17 -8.28 23.79
N THR A 287 13.50 -8.46 23.69
CA THR A 287 14.40 -7.58 22.94
C THR A 287 14.03 -7.51 21.47
N GLY A 288 13.64 -8.62 20.84
CA GLY A 288 13.24 -8.64 19.44
C GLY A 288 11.97 -7.87 19.12
N VAL A 289 10.97 -7.95 20.01
CA VAL A 289 9.74 -7.15 19.90
C VAL A 289 10.09 -5.66 20.00
N MET A 290 10.96 -5.30 20.95
CA MET A 290 11.43 -3.91 21.10
C MET A 290 12.22 -3.45 19.87
N GLN A 291 13.10 -4.29 19.30
CA GLN A 291 13.82 -3.99 18.06
C GLN A 291 12.86 -3.75 16.89
N ALA A 292 11.85 -4.61 16.73
CA ALA A 292 10.85 -4.46 15.69
C ALA A 292 10.05 -3.15 15.83
N ILE A 293 9.67 -2.78 17.06
CA ILE A 293 9.01 -1.50 17.34
C ILE A 293 9.94 -0.33 17.02
N VAL A 294 11.20 -0.37 17.46
CA VAL A 294 12.18 0.70 17.21
C VAL A 294 12.40 0.91 15.72
N VAL A 295 12.52 -0.16 14.94
CA VAL A 295 12.67 -0.08 13.49
C VAL A 295 11.42 0.47 12.81
N MET A 296 10.24 0.00 13.22
CA MET A 296 8.98 0.53 12.69
C MET A 296 8.87 2.03 12.97
N CYS A 297 9.21 2.47 14.19
CA CYS A 297 9.27 3.89 14.56
C CYS A 297 10.30 4.65 13.71
N ALA A 298 11.48 4.07 13.48
CA ALA A 298 12.51 4.68 12.64
C ALA A 298 12.05 4.82 11.18
N ALA A 299 11.41 3.79 10.61
CA ALA A 299 10.86 3.84 9.26
C ALA A 299 9.75 4.90 9.13
N LEU A 300 8.85 4.99 10.13
CA LEU A 300 7.82 6.03 10.19
C LEU A 300 8.43 7.44 10.33
N ALA A 301 9.49 7.59 11.13
CA ALA A 301 10.22 8.85 11.27
C ALA A 301 10.90 9.25 9.95
N VAL A 302 11.59 8.32 9.28
CA VAL A 302 12.21 8.53 7.96
C VAL A 302 11.16 8.94 6.93
N PHE A 303 10.00 8.26 6.92
CA PHE A 303 8.88 8.64 6.06
C PHE A 303 8.40 10.08 6.36
N GLY A 304 8.16 10.40 7.64
CA GLY A 304 7.70 11.71 8.07
C GLY A 304 8.69 12.84 7.75
N ILE A 305 9.98 12.63 8.03
CA ILE A 305 11.07 13.57 7.73
C ILE A 305 11.18 13.77 6.21
N THR A 306 11.19 12.69 5.43
CA THR A 306 11.29 12.77 3.97
C THR A 306 10.09 13.50 3.39
N ALA A 307 8.87 13.20 3.86
CA ALA A 307 7.65 13.92 3.45
C ALA A 307 7.70 15.41 3.85
N TYR A 308 8.22 15.74 5.03
CA TYR A 308 8.35 17.11 5.53
C TYR A 308 9.39 17.94 4.75
N LEU A 309 10.62 17.43 4.63
CA LEU A 309 11.71 18.09 3.91
C LEU A 309 11.37 18.30 2.44
N THR A 310 10.65 17.35 1.86
CA THR A 310 10.18 17.48 0.48
C THR A 310 9.00 18.47 0.37
N GLY A 311 8.05 18.46 1.30
CA GLY A 311 6.94 19.43 1.33
C GLY A 311 7.37 20.90 1.46
N ARG A 312 8.52 21.17 2.08
CA ARG A 312 9.01 22.55 2.30
C ARG A 312 9.59 23.26 1.08
N ARG A 313 10.01 22.55 0.03
CA ARG A 313 10.42 23.22 -1.22
C ARG A 313 9.18 23.71 -1.95
N ARG A 314 8.68 24.89 -1.58
CA ARG A 314 7.80 25.69 -2.44
C ARG A 314 8.53 25.89 -3.78
N PRO A 315 7.84 25.83 -4.93
CA PRO A 315 8.43 26.23 -6.19
C PRO A 315 8.79 27.72 -6.06
N ALA A 316 10.09 28.00 -5.99
CA ALA A 316 10.61 29.37 -6.11
C ALA A 316 10.29 29.97 -7.50
N ASP A 317 9.80 29.15 -8.42
CA ASP A 317 9.47 29.49 -9.81
C ASP A 317 7.96 29.60 -10.07
N ALA A 318 7.11 29.73 -9.04
CA ALA A 318 5.76 30.20 -9.31
C ALA A 318 5.91 31.62 -9.88
N PRO A 319 5.54 31.86 -11.16
CA PRO A 319 5.68 33.18 -11.75
C PRO A 319 4.97 34.18 -10.84
N PRO A 320 5.59 35.35 -10.57
CA PRO A 320 4.92 36.38 -9.77
C PRO A 320 3.54 36.58 -10.38
N PRO A 321 2.47 36.71 -9.57
CA PRO A 321 1.14 36.94 -10.07
C PRO A 321 1.22 38.22 -10.91
N GLU A 322 1.28 38.03 -12.23
CA GLU A 322 1.29 39.14 -13.16
C GLU A 322 0.07 39.95 -12.84
N ALA A 323 0.33 41.22 -12.56
CA ALA A 323 -0.66 42.20 -12.27
C ALA A 323 -1.69 42.18 -13.41
N ALA A 324 -2.82 41.52 -13.17
CA ALA A 324 -4.08 41.89 -13.80
C ALA A 324 -4.39 43.31 -13.29
N ARG A 325 -3.71 44.27 -13.92
CA ARG A 325 -4.03 45.69 -13.87
C ARG A 325 -5.41 45.88 -14.50
N PRO A 326 -6.13 46.90 -14.03
CA PRO A 326 -7.59 47.06 -14.11
C PRO A 326 -8.15 47.21 -15.52
#